data_AF-X0VA76-F1
#
_entry.id   AF-X0VA76-F1
#
_cell.length_a   1.000
_cell.length_b   1.000
_cell.length_c   1.000
_cell.angle_alpha   90.00
_cell.angle_beta   90.00
_cell.angle_gamma   90.00
#
_symmetry.space_group_name_H-M   'P 1'
#
loop_
_entity.id
_entity.type
_entity.pdbx_description
1 polymer ?
#
loop_
_entity_poly.entity_id
_entity_poly.type
_entity_poly.pdbx_seq_one_letter_code
_entity_poly.pdbx_strand_id
1 'polypeptide(L)'
;MKEMWRLTRPDAAAILEDPRVKRSLPRYVEIVKNRKQAKFVIAKSMAVDYDQNAPTETLWKVHGESLKEFYNYEQELDGGGSPDRVLGGERSFFDLKVDLARRVMSSCVFCVRRCEADRLSGERGYCRGGVEFSVSSTFPHHGEEPELVPSGTVFTCGCTITCIHCQNWGISQWREHGTPVKADKMADLVKSLRRQGCR
;
A
#
# COMPACT_ATOMS: atom_id res chain seq x y z
N MET A 1 -24.91 -11.20 -7.39
CA MET A 1 -23.53 -11.66 -7.64
C MET A 1 -22.49 -11.22 -6.58
N LYS A 2 -22.57 -10.02 -5.97
CA LYS A 2 -21.53 -9.48 -5.06
C LYS A 2 -21.19 -10.28 -3.79
N GLU A 3 -21.97 -11.29 -3.43
CA GLU A 3 -21.71 -12.13 -2.26
C GLU A 3 -21.76 -13.63 -2.58
N MET A 4 -21.74 -14.00 -3.87
CA MET A 4 -21.82 -15.40 -4.29
C MET A 4 -20.64 -16.23 -3.77
N TRP A 5 -19.50 -15.58 -3.53
CA TRP A 5 -18.33 -16.19 -2.90
C TRP A 5 -18.60 -16.69 -1.48
N ARG A 6 -19.60 -16.13 -0.76
CA ARG A 6 -19.95 -16.64 0.59
C ARG A 6 -20.52 -18.05 0.55
N LEU A 7 -21.10 -18.45 -0.59
CA LEU A 7 -21.58 -19.81 -0.80
C LEU A 7 -20.42 -20.80 -1.01
N THR A 8 -19.36 -20.36 -1.71
CA THR A 8 -18.19 -21.20 -2.01
C THR A 8 -17.11 -21.13 -0.92
N ARG A 9 -17.09 -20.07 -0.13
CA ARG A 9 -16.16 -19.80 0.98
C ARG A 9 -16.91 -19.30 2.23
N PRO A 10 -17.80 -20.13 2.83
CA PRO A 10 -18.53 -19.77 4.05
C PRO A 10 -17.59 -19.58 5.25
N ASP A 11 -16.46 -20.28 5.25
CA ASP A 11 -15.36 -20.11 6.20
C ASP A 11 -14.85 -18.65 6.21
N ALA A 12 -14.59 -18.08 5.04
CA ALA A 12 -14.11 -16.70 4.91
C ALA A 12 -15.15 -15.64 5.33
N ALA A 13 -16.44 -16.00 5.31
CA ALA A 13 -17.50 -15.13 5.81
C ALA A 13 -17.54 -15.11 7.35
N ALA A 14 -17.34 -16.25 8.01
CA ALA A 14 -17.44 -16.38 9.45
C ALA A 14 -16.15 -16.01 10.21
N ILE A 15 -14.98 -16.25 9.60
CA ILE A 15 -13.67 -16.18 10.28
C ILE A 15 -13.33 -14.81 10.89
N LEU A 16 -13.89 -13.71 10.38
CA LEU A 16 -13.66 -12.37 10.93
C LEU A 16 -14.28 -12.16 12.32
N GLU A 17 -15.12 -13.10 12.78
CA GLU A 17 -15.62 -13.11 14.15
C GLU A 17 -14.73 -13.91 15.11
N ASP A 18 -13.80 -14.73 14.60
CA ASP A 18 -12.93 -15.59 15.38
C ASP A 18 -12.01 -14.76 16.32
N PRO A 19 -11.95 -15.09 17.63
CA PRO A 19 -11.12 -14.36 18.59
C PRO A 19 -9.62 -14.37 18.26
N ARG A 20 -9.10 -15.44 17.66
CA ARG A 20 -7.69 -15.55 17.26
C ARG A 20 -7.40 -14.59 16.10
N VAL A 21 -8.29 -14.49 15.11
CA VAL A 21 -8.14 -13.54 14.00
C VAL A 21 -8.25 -12.11 14.48
N LYS A 22 -9.24 -11.79 15.33
CA LYS A 22 -9.35 -10.45 15.94
C LYS A 22 -8.12 -10.06 16.74
N ARG A 23 -7.48 -11.02 17.43
CA ARG A 23 -6.23 -10.79 18.18
C ARG A 23 -5.01 -10.62 17.27
N SER A 24 -4.90 -11.40 16.20
CA SER A 24 -3.74 -11.35 15.29
C SER A 24 -3.79 -10.18 14.31
N LEU A 25 -4.99 -9.79 13.86
CA LEU A 25 -5.22 -8.79 12.82
C LEU A 25 -6.21 -7.70 13.28
N PRO A 26 -6.01 -7.07 14.46
CA PRO A 26 -7.04 -6.24 15.09
C PRO A 26 -7.47 -5.06 14.22
N ARG A 27 -6.52 -4.26 13.70
CA ARG A 27 -6.87 -3.11 12.85
C ARG A 27 -7.45 -3.55 11.50
N TYR A 28 -6.93 -4.63 10.91
CA TYR A 28 -7.41 -5.12 9.62
C TYR A 28 -8.90 -5.48 9.69
N VAL A 29 -9.31 -6.26 10.69
CA VAL A 29 -10.73 -6.61 10.90
C VAL A 29 -11.61 -5.36 11.02
N GLU A 30 -11.16 -4.36 11.78
CA GLU A 30 -11.89 -3.10 11.95
C GLU A 30 -11.97 -2.27 10.66
N ILE A 31 -10.93 -2.27 9.83
CA ILE A 31 -10.94 -1.63 8.50
C ILE A 31 -11.92 -2.34 7.57
N VAL A 32 -11.90 -3.67 7.54
CA VAL A 32 -12.81 -4.45 6.69
C VAL A 32 -14.28 -4.17 7.04
N LYS A 33 -14.56 -3.97 8.34
CA LYS A 33 -15.87 -3.61 8.88
C LYS A 33 -16.17 -2.10 8.81
N ASN A 34 -15.29 -1.32 8.16
CA ASN A 34 -15.37 0.14 8.00
C ASN A 34 -15.51 0.92 9.32
N ARG A 35 -14.97 0.39 10.42
CA ARG A 35 -14.97 1.04 11.74
C ARG A 35 -13.68 1.81 12.04
N LYS A 36 -12.57 1.41 11.43
CA LYS A 36 -11.28 2.11 11.51
C LYS A 36 -10.76 2.44 10.12
N GLN A 37 -9.92 3.47 10.04
CA GLN A 37 -9.26 3.88 8.81
C GLN A 37 -7.95 3.10 8.58
N ALA A 38 -7.52 2.94 7.33
CA ALA A 38 -6.17 2.45 7.06
C ALA A 38 -5.12 3.48 7.48
N LYS A 39 -3.93 3.02 7.93
CA LYS A 39 -2.88 3.92 8.44
C LYS A 39 -2.42 4.98 7.45
N PHE A 40 -2.42 4.69 6.15
CA PHE A 40 -2.07 5.68 5.14
C PHE A 40 -3.14 6.79 4.99
N VAL A 41 -4.41 6.48 5.27
CA VAL A 41 -5.50 7.47 5.30
C VAL A 41 -5.32 8.40 6.50
N ILE A 42 -4.98 7.84 7.67
CA ILE A 42 -4.62 8.62 8.87
C ILE A 42 -3.38 9.49 8.61
N ALA A 43 -2.34 8.94 8.00
CA ALA A 43 -1.13 9.70 7.68
C ALA A 43 -1.43 10.85 6.71
N LYS A 44 -2.41 10.66 5.81
CA LYS A 44 -2.88 11.69 4.89
C LYS A 44 -3.70 12.79 5.58
N SER A 45 -4.34 12.50 6.70
CA SER A 45 -5.11 13.50 7.45
C SER A 45 -4.28 14.23 8.51
N MET A 46 -3.09 13.74 8.85
CA MET A 46 -2.21 14.37 9.82
C MET A 46 -1.34 15.45 9.16
N ALA A 47 -1.51 16.70 9.58
CA ALA A 47 -0.71 17.82 9.12
C ALA A 47 0.76 17.68 9.56
N VAL A 48 1.69 17.99 8.65
CA VAL A 48 3.12 18.08 8.94
C VAL A 48 3.68 19.28 8.20
N ASP A 49 4.35 20.16 8.92
CA ASP A 49 5.03 21.32 8.36
C ASP A 49 6.46 20.93 7.97
N TYR A 50 6.80 21.08 6.69
CA TYR A 50 8.15 20.86 6.18
C TYR A 50 8.36 21.60 4.84
N ASP A 51 9.59 22.04 4.61
CA ASP A 51 10.01 22.52 3.28
C ASP A 51 10.39 21.33 2.38
N GLN A 52 9.62 21.11 1.32
CA GLN A 52 9.88 20.06 0.32
C GLN A 52 11.24 20.18 -0.37
N ASN A 53 11.89 21.36 -0.33
CA ASN A 53 13.21 21.61 -0.91
C ASN A 53 14.35 21.42 0.10
N ALA A 54 14.05 21.20 1.37
CA ALA A 54 15.07 20.97 2.40
C ALA A 54 15.93 19.74 2.08
N PRO A 55 17.17 19.65 2.61
CA PRO A 55 18.01 18.47 2.44
C PRO A 55 17.32 17.16 2.86
N THR A 56 17.66 16.04 2.21
CA THR A 56 17.00 14.74 2.47
C THR A 56 17.17 14.28 3.91
N GLU A 57 18.32 14.55 4.53
CA GLU A 57 18.56 14.26 5.95
C GLU A 57 17.59 15.03 6.86
N THR A 58 17.31 16.30 6.54
CA THR A 58 16.33 17.11 7.27
C THR A 58 14.93 16.51 7.17
N LEU A 59 14.50 16.11 5.96
CA LEU A 59 13.20 15.45 5.78
C LEU A 59 13.08 14.14 6.57
N TRP A 60 14.16 13.36 6.68
CA TRP A 60 14.17 12.15 7.51
C TRP A 60 14.06 12.46 9.02
N LYS A 61 14.65 13.57 9.49
CA LYS A 61 14.46 14.04 10.88
C LYS A 61 13.00 14.39 11.15
N VAL A 62 12.39 15.19 10.27
CA VAL A 62 10.95 15.55 10.36
C VAL A 62 10.07 14.29 10.32
N HIS A 63 10.39 13.33 9.46
CA HIS A 63 9.66 12.07 9.39
C HIS A 63 9.74 11.29 10.70
N GLY A 64 10.92 11.21 11.31
CA GLY A 64 11.14 10.51 12.58
C GLY A 64 10.36 11.12 13.73
N GLU A 65 10.28 12.45 13.80
CA GLU A 65 9.47 13.19 14.78
C GLU A 65 7.97 12.97 14.53
N SER A 66 7.52 13.18 13.28
CA SER A 66 6.13 12.97 12.86
C SER A 66 5.67 11.54 13.09
N LEU A 67 6.56 10.54 12.95
CA LEU A 67 6.22 9.13 13.21
C LEU A 67 5.92 8.87 14.69
N LYS A 68 6.62 9.54 15.61
CA LYS A 68 6.32 9.41 17.05
C LYS A 68 4.94 9.96 17.36
N GLU A 69 4.62 11.12 16.77
CA GLU A 69 3.33 11.79 16.94
C GLU A 69 2.18 11.04 16.26
N PHE A 70 2.46 10.39 15.12
CA PHE A 70 1.48 9.60 14.36
C PHE A 70 0.78 8.55 15.21
N TYR A 71 1.47 7.89 16.15
CA TYR A 71 0.85 6.87 17.00
C TYR A 71 -0.16 7.47 17.98
N ASN A 72 0.13 8.65 18.54
CA ASN A 72 -0.81 9.37 19.41
C ASN A 72 -2.02 9.85 18.59
N TYR A 73 -1.76 10.41 17.41
CA TYR A 73 -2.81 10.84 16.48
C TYR A 73 -3.71 9.68 16.02
N GLU A 74 -3.14 8.51 15.73
CA GLU A 74 -3.89 7.28 15.42
C GLU A 74 -4.82 6.87 16.58
N GLN A 75 -4.30 6.88 17.81
CA GLN A 75 -5.09 6.50 18.99
C GLN A 75 -6.23 7.48 19.27
N GLU A 76 -5.99 8.78 19.11
CA GLU A 76 -7.00 9.80 19.33
C GLU A 76 -8.14 9.71 18.31
N LEU A 77 -7.82 9.54 17.02
CA LEU A 77 -8.84 9.32 15.98
C LEU A 77 -9.62 8.03 16.20
N ASP A 78 -8.95 6.94 16.54
CA ASP A 78 -9.60 5.66 16.82
C ASP A 78 -10.53 5.75 18.05
N GLY A 79 -10.26 6.70 18.97
CA GLY A 79 -11.10 7.00 20.14
C GLY A 79 -12.26 7.97 19.87
N GLY A 80 -12.42 8.47 18.64
CA GLY A 80 -13.44 9.46 18.28
C GLY A 80 -13.11 10.89 18.70
N GLY A 81 -11.85 11.16 19.05
CA GLY A 81 -11.35 12.50 19.35
C GLY A 81 -11.23 13.39 18.10
N SER A 82 -10.83 14.65 18.32
CA SER A 82 -10.59 15.63 17.27
C SER A 82 -9.16 16.16 17.41
N PRO A 83 -8.16 15.51 16.81
CA PRO A 83 -6.76 15.87 17.03
C PRO A 83 -6.42 17.28 16.54
N ASP A 84 -5.52 17.95 17.25
CA ASP A 84 -5.05 19.31 16.91
C ASP A 84 -4.33 19.40 15.55
N ARG A 85 -3.87 18.26 15.01
CA ARG A 85 -3.17 18.16 13.72
C ARG A 85 -4.04 17.67 12.56
N VAL A 86 -5.36 17.82 12.67
CA VAL A 86 -6.24 17.61 11.52
C VAL A 86 -5.79 18.56 10.41
N LEU A 87 -5.57 18.00 9.22
CA LEU A 87 -5.09 18.75 8.06
C LEU A 87 -6.01 19.95 7.75
N GLY A 88 -5.55 21.14 8.14
CA GLY A 88 -6.13 22.44 7.81
C GLY A 88 -5.24 23.32 6.92
N GLY A 89 -4.10 22.77 6.44
CA GLY A 89 -3.07 23.42 5.62
C GLY A 89 -2.55 22.54 4.47
N GLU A 90 -1.39 22.86 3.90
CA GLU A 90 -0.98 22.38 2.56
C GLU A 90 -0.46 20.93 2.45
N ARG A 91 0.23 20.37 3.46
CA ARG A 91 0.90 19.05 3.37
C ARG A 91 0.66 18.14 4.57
N SER A 92 0.61 16.85 4.30
CA SER A 92 0.38 15.79 5.29
C SER A 92 1.63 14.93 5.54
N PHE A 93 1.59 14.12 6.59
CA PHE A 93 2.62 13.11 6.85
C PHE A 93 2.75 12.09 5.71
N PHE A 94 1.65 11.80 5.01
CA PHE A 94 1.69 10.97 3.81
C PHE A 94 2.46 11.65 2.68
N ASP A 95 2.28 12.96 2.47
CA ASP A 95 3.00 13.72 1.44
C ASP A 95 4.51 13.75 1.70
N LEU A 96 4.93 13.93 2.97
CA LEU A 96 6.34 13.84 3.35
C LEU A 96 6.96 12.48 2.96
N LYS A 97 6.21 11.39 3.18
CA LYS A 97 6.65 10.04 2.78
C LYS A 97 6.72 9.89 1.26
N VAL A 98 5.80 10.50 0.51
CA VAL A 98 5.83 10.51 -0.96
C VAL A 98 7.07 11.25 -1.46
N ASP A 99 7.37 12.43 -0.91
CA ASP A 99 8.55 13.23 -1.30
C ASP A 99 9.85 12.47 -0.99
N LEU A 100 9.97 11.88 0.20
CA LEU A 100 11.09 11.01 0.56
C LEU A 100 11.22 9.80 -0.38
N ALA A 101 10.11 9.12 -0.68
CA ALA A 101 10.11 7.98 -1.60
C ALA A 101 10.57 8.39 -3.01
N ARG A 102 10.12 9.55 -3.52
CA ARG A 102 10.57 10.09 -4.81
C ARG A 102 12.07 10.39 -4.81
N ARG A 103 12.63 10.92 -3.71
CA ARG A 103 14.09 11.11 -3.58
C ARG A 103 14.85 9.80 -3.55
N VAL A 104 14.31 8.76 -2.90
CA VAL A 104 14.89 7.41 -2.97
C VAL A 104 14.87 6.88 -4.41
N MET A 105 13.91 7.26 -5.25
CA MET A 105 13.85 6.81 -6.64
C MET A 105 14.96 7.35 -7.54
N SER A 106 15.56 8.50 -7.21
CA SER A 106 16.71 9.02 -7.99
C SER A 106 18.02 8.27 -7.71
N SER A 107 18.05 7.45 -6.66
CA SER A 107 19.11 6.46 -6.43
C SER A 107 18.50 5.26 -5.72
N CYS A 108 17.88 4.37 -6.51
CA CYS A 108 16.92 3.40 -6.00
C CYS A 108 17.54 2.35 -5.06
N VAL A 109 17.10 2.39 -3.80
CA VAL A 109 17.48 1.42 -2.75
C VAL A 109 16.29 0.70 -2.10
N PHE A 110 15.13 0.67 -2.77
CA PHE A 110 13.91 0.05 -2.22
C PHE A 110 13.99 -1.47 -2.01
N CYS A 111 14.96 -2.15 -2.62
CA CYS A 111 15.16 -3.58 -2.44
C CYS A 111 16.58 -3.88 -1.96
N VAL A 112 16.79 -5.10 -1.47
CA VAL A 112 18.08 -5.57 -0.94
C VAL A 112 19.25 -5.46 -1.93
N ARG A 113 18.97 -5.39 -3.24
CA ARG A 113 20.01 -5.23 -4.26
C ARG A 113 20.64 -3.85 -4.29
N ARG A 114 19.93 -2.82 -3.78
CA ARG A 114 20.41 -1.43 -3.75
C ARG A 114 21.10 -1.02 -5.06
N CYS A 115 20.38 -1.16 -6.17
CA CYS A 115 20.98 -1.01 -7.49
C CYS A 115 21.30 0.45 -7.86
N GLU A 116 20.88 1.42 -7.04
CA GLU A 116 21.14 2.86 -7.20
C GLU A 116 20.65 3.49 -8.50
N ALA A 117 19.96 2.72 -9.35
CA ALA A 117 19.38 3.20 -10.59
C ALA A 117 18.48 4.42 -10.36
N ASP A 118 18.69 5.46 -11.16
CA ASP A 118 17.88 6.67 -11.17
C ASP A 118 16.60 6.43 -12.00
N ARG A 119 15.52 6.10 -11.30
CA ARG A 119 14.22 5.84 -11.95
C ARG A 119 13.61 7.10 -12.55
N LEU A 120 13.99 8.28 -12.05
CA LEU A 120 13.43 9.56 -12.50
C LEU A 120 14.04 10.00 -13.82
N SER A 121 15.29 9.65 -14.11
CA SER A 121 15.91 9.80 -15.44
C SER A 121 15.58 8.66 -16.41
N GLY A 122 14.88 7.62 -15.95
CA GLY A 122 14.38 6.52 -16.77
C GLY A 122 15.18 5.22 -16.66
N GLU A 123 16.20 5.17 -15.80
CA GLU A 123 16.93 3.94 -15.53
C GLU A 123 16.02 2.90 -14.86
N ARG A 124 16.28 1.62 -15.17
CA ARG A 124 15.39 0.52 -14.79
C ARG A 124 15.99 -0.41 -13.73
N GLY A 125 17.31 -0.36 -13.54
CA GLY A 125 18.04 -1.22 -12.61
C GLY A 125 17.77 -2.72 -12.82
N TYR A 126 18.08 -3.52 -11.81
CA TYR A 126 17.97 -4.99 -11.91
C TYR A 126 16.54 -5.49 -12.09
N CYS A 127 15.59 -4.99 -11.29
CA CYS A 127 14.19 -5.42 -11.33
C CYS A 127 13.41 -4.89 -12.56
N ARG A 128 14.04 -4.02 -13.35
CA ARG A 128 13.50 -3.32 -14.52
C ARG A 128 12.25 -2.45 -14.30
N GLY A 129 11.87 -2.20 -13.05
CA GLY A 129 10.75 -1.31 -12.70
C GLY A 129 10.97 0.15 -13.14
N GLY A 130 9.90 0.93 -13.26
CA GLY A 130 9.96 2.36 -13.59
C GLY A 130 9.29 3.23 -12.53
N VAL A 131 8.88 4.43 -12.92
CA VAL A 131 8.07 5.33 -12.07
C VAL A 131 6.60 4.92 -12.03
N GLU A 132 6.08 4.40 -13.15
CA GLU A 132 4.71 3.92 -13.26
C GLU A 132 4.63 2.41 -12.98
N PHE A 133 3.44 1.96 -12.57
CA PHE A 133 3.16 0.55 -12.38
C PHE A 133 3.07 -0.13 -13.75
N SER A 134 3.65 -1.32 -13.89
CA SER A 134 3.38 -2.20 -15.03
C SER A 134 2.43 -3.29 -14.55
N VAL A 135 1.13 -3.13 -14.74
CA VAL A 135 0.11 -4.05 -14.23
C VAL A 135 -0.17 -5.14 -15.25
N SER A 136 0.01 -6.41 -14.89
CA SER A 136 -0.34 -7.56 -15.71
C SER A 136 -1.84 -7.86 -15.61
N SER A 137 -2.36 -8.00 -14.39
CA SER A 137 -3.77 -8.34 -14.18
C SER A 137 -4.28 -7.90 -12.80
N THR A 138 -5.59 -7.73 -12.71
CA THR A 138 -6.30 -7.42 -11.46
C THR A 138 -7.58 -8.22 -11.39
N PHE A 139 -7.84 -8.92 -10.29
CA PHE A 139 -9.04 -9.73 -10.13
C PHE A 139 -9.32 -10.05 -8.65
N PRO A 140 -10.57 -10.35 -8.28
CA PRO A 140 -10.89 -10.96 -6.98
C PRO A 140 -10.30 -12.36 -6.89
N HIS A 141 -9.48 -12.63 -5.86
CA HIS A 141 -8.91 -13.94 -5.63
C HIS A 141 -9.55 -14.60 -4.40
N HIS A 142 -9.92 -15.87 -4.56
CA HIS A 142 -10.62 -16.66 -3.55
C HIS A 142 -9.79 -17.83 -3.00
N GLY A 143 -8.52 -17.93 -3.41
CA GLY A 143 -7.61 -19.01 -3.00
C GLY A 143 -6.75 -18.69 -1.77
N GLU A 144 -6.82 -17.48 -1.24
CA GLU A 144 -6.07 -17.08 -0.03
C GLU A 144 -6.66 -17.68 1.26
N GLU A 145 -5.96 -17.43 2.36
CA GLU A 145 -6.42 -17.70 3.72
C GLU A 145 -7.80 -17.05 3.97
N PRO A 146 -8.69 -17.71 4.74
CA PRO A 146 -10.07 -17.28 4.88
C PRO A 146 -10.24 -15.81 5.30
N GLU A 147 -9.41 -15.31 6.22
CA GLU A 147 -9.48 -13.93 6.71
C GLU A 147 -9.18 -12.88 5.63
N LEU A 148 -8.50 -13.24 4.55
CA LEU A 148 -8.16 -12.35 3.44
C LEU A 148 -9.13 -12.48 2.25
N VAL A 149 -10.05 -13.45 2.27
CA VAL A 149 -10.92 -13.74 1.12
C VAL A 149 -12.25 -12.97 1.13
N PRO A 150 -12.70 -12.44 -0.03
CA PRO A 150 -11.94 -12.33 -1.27
C PRO A 150 -10.84 -11.27 -1.15
N SER A 151 -9.65 -11.59 -1.65
CA SER A 151 -8.56 -10.63 -1.72
C SER A 151 -8.63 -9.86 -3.03
N GLY A 152 -8.21 -8.60 -3.00
CA GLY A 152 -8.06 -7.79 -4.21
C GLY A 152 -6.68 -8.02 -4.82
N THR A 153 -6.55 -8.93 -5.78
CA THR A 153 -5.26 -9.25 -6.39
C THR A 153 -4.89 -8.23 -7.45
N VAL A 154 -3.65 -7.76 -7.37
CA VAL A 154 -3.01 -6.92 -8.39
C VAL A 154 -1.65 -7.52 -8.67
N PHE A 155 -1.47 -8.09 -9.86
CA PHE A 155 -0.18 -8.55 -10.32
C PHE A 155 0.53 -7.47 -11.13
N THR A 156 1.71 -7.08 -10.68
CA THR A 156 2.62 -6.19 -11.40
C THR A 156 3.75 -6.98 -12.05
N CYS A 157 4.30 -6.46 -13.14
CA CYS A 157 5.49 -7.00 -13.79
C CYS A 157 6.76 -6.60 -13.04
N GLY A 158 7.74 -7.50 -13.09
CA GLY A 158 9.04 -7.32 -12.46
C GLY A 158 9.09 -7.82 -11.02
N CYS A 159 10.18 -8.51 -10.71
CA CYS A 159 10.51 -8.96 -9.37
C CYS A 159 11.96 -8.60 -9.05
N THR A 160 12.25 -8.36 -7.77
CA THR A 160 13.63 -8.16 -7.28
C THR A 160 14.39 -9.47 -7.14
N ILE A 161 13.70 -10.61 -7.33
CA ILE A 161 14.20 -11.98 -7.15
C ILE A 161 13.99 -12.77 -8.45
N THR A 162 14.82 -13.79 -8.68
CA THR A 162 14.78 -14.68 -9.86
C THR A 162 14.65 -16.13 -9.42
N CYS A 163 13.52 -16.46 -8.80
CA CYS A 163 13.28 -17.79 -8.25
C CYS A 163 13.23 -18.85 -9.37
N ILE A 164 13.94 -19.97 -9.19
CA ILE A 164 13.94 -21.11 -10.13
C ILE A 164 12.55 -21.77 -10.25
N HIS A 165 11.74 -21.70 -9.19
CA HIS A 165 10.38 -22.26 -9.13
C HIS A 165 9.30 -21.17 -9.13
N CYS A 166 9.52 -20.06 -9.85
CA CYS A 166 8.57 -18.95 -9.86
C CYS A 166 7.27 -19.33 -10.60
N GLN A 167 6.14 -19.38 -9.89
CA GLN A 167 4.82 -19.59 -10.50
C GLN A 167 4.44 -18.46 -11.47
N ASN A 168 4.84 -17.23 -11.15
CA ASN A 168 4.57 -16.03 -11.93
C ASN A 168 5.79 -15.61 -12.76
N TRP A 169 6.56 -16.57 -13.28
CA TRP A 169 7.84 -16.31 -13.95
C TRP A 169 7.71 -15.35 -15.12
N GLY A 170 6.67 -15.51 -15.95
CA GLY A 170 6.47 -14.70 -17.15
C GLY A 170 6.36 -13.20 -16.85
N ILE A 171 5.50 -12.82 -15.90
CA ILE A 171 5.36 -11.43 -15.46
C ILE A 171 6.55 -10.96 -14.59
N SER A 172 7.11 -11.84 -13.76
CA SER A 172 8.21 -11.49 -12.83
C SER A 172 9.52 -11.21 -13.57
N GLN A 173 9.75 -11.90 -14.68
CA GLN A 173 10.96 -11.80 -15.50
C GLN A 173 10.76 -10.99 -16.78
N TRP A 174 9.66 -10.22 -16.88
CA TRP A 174 9.37 -9.36 -18.03
C TRP A 174 9.31 -10.10 -19.38
N ARG A 175 8.83 -11.35 -19.36
CA ARG A 175 8.52 -12.10 -20.60
C ARG A 175 7.12 -11.79 -21.11
N GLU A 176 6.24 -11.41 -20.20
CA GLU A 176 4.94 -10.83 -20.49
C GLU A 176 4.99 -9.32 -20.33
N HIS A 177 4.16 -8.62 -21.10
CA HIS A 177 4.03 -7.17 -21.02
C HIS A 177 2.85 -6.80 -20.11
N GLY A 178 3.10 -5.92 -19.15
CA GLY A 178 2.05 -5.28 -18.38
C GLY A 178 1.58 -3.98 -19.03
N THR A 179 0.43 -3.50 -18.59
CA THR A 179 -0.10 -2.19 -18.94
C THR A 179 0.50 -1.13 -18.02
N PRO A 180 1.10 -0.04 -18.55
CA PRO A 180 1.50 1.10 -17.73
C PRO A 180 0.29 1.75 -17.06
N VAL A 181 0.33 1.90 -15.74
CA VAL A 181 -0.74 2.47 -14.93
C VAL A 181 -0.17 3.53 -14.00
N LYS A 182 -0.80 4.72 -14.01
CA LYS A 182 -0.49 5.83 -13.09
C LYS A 182 -1.14 5.62 -11.72
N ALA A 183 -0.62 6.30 -10.70
CA ALA A 183 -1.05 6.12 -9.32
C ALA A 183 -2.55 6.37 -9.08
N ASP A 184 -3.15 7.35 -9.76
CA ASP A 184 -4.58 7.65 -9.71
C ASP A 184 -5.42 6.48 -10.25
N LYS A 185 -5.05 5.96 -11.42
CA LYS A 185 -5.71 4.80 -12.04
C LYS A 185 -5.51 3.53 -11.23
N MET A 186 -4.33 3.36 -10.62
CA MET A 186 -4.06 2.26 -9.70
C MET A 186 -4.99 2.30 -8.47
N ALA A 187 -5.20 3.49 -7.91
CA ALA A 187 -6.15 3.67 -6.81
C ALA A 187 -7.59 3.34 -7.23
N ASP A 188 -8.00 3.69 -8.46
CA ASP A 188 -9.32 3.34 -8.98
C ASP A 188 -9.50 1.84 -9.20
N LEU A 189 -8.45 1.12 -9.63
CA LEU A 189 -8.46 -0.35 -9.71
C LEU A 189 -8.68 -0.98 -8.34
N VAL A 190 -7.95 -0.54 -7.31
CA VAL A 190 -8.11 -1.03 -5.93
C VAL A 190 -9.51 -0.73 -5.38
N LYS A 191 -10.04 0.47 -5.62
CA LYS A 191 -11.44 0.80 -5.27
C LYS A 191 -12.45 -0.08 -6.00
N SER A 192 -12.18 -0.43 -7.26
CA SER A 192 -13.02 -1.35 -8.02
C SER A 192 -13.06 -2.73 -7.37
N LEU A 193 -11.92 -3.28 -6.98
CA LEU A 193 -11.84 -4.56 -6.27
C LEU A 193 -12.61 -4.50 -4.93
N ARG A 194 -12.43 -3.43 -4.15
CA ARG A 194 -13.20 -3.23 -2.91
C ARG A 194 -14.72 -3.22 -3.16
N ARG A 195 -15.19 -2.57 -4.24
CA ARG A 195 -16.62 -2.55 -4.63
C ARG A 195 -17.15 -3.92 -5.08
N GLN A 196 -16.28 -4.84 -5.47
CA GLN A 196 -16.60 -6.24 -5.80
C GLN A 196 -16.66 -7.14 -4.55
N GLY A 197 -16.34 -6.60 -3.37
CA GLY A 197 -16.37 -7.32 -2.10
C GLY A 197 -14.99 -7.69 -1.57
N CYS A 198 -13.92 -7.39 -2.31
CA CYS A 198 -12.56 -7.65 -1.86
C CYS A 198 -12.21 -6.85 -0.60
N ARG A 199 -11.28 -7.37 0.17
CA ARG A 199 -10.77 -6.77 1.40
C ARG A 199 -9.25 -6.82 1.50
#